data_AF-X1K4E5-F1
#
_entry.id   AF-X1K4E5-F1
#
_cell.length_a   1.000
_cell.length_b   1.000
_cell.length_c   1.000
_cell.angle_alpha   90.00
_cell.angle_beta   90.00
_cell.angle_gamma   90.00
#
_symmetry.space_group_name_H-M   'P 1'
#
loop_
_entity.id
_entity.type
_entity.pdbx_description
1 polymer ?
#
loop_
_entity_poly.entity_id
_entity_poly.type
_entity_poly.pdbx_seq_one_letter_code
_entity_poly.pdbx_strand_id
1 'polypeptide(L)'
;MVAKKTIIIFSLVSLLVVTGTGIGIYFGLFYENNGSDTDKVILSLISGDITKNYTMVDLKALSSVSGLGGYKKTTGTIVGLSTYKGVTIFTLLNDVGGMLPSSELKIRATDGYLVSYSYSMIVGQV
;
A
#
# COMPACT_ATOMS: atom_id res chain seq x y z
N MET A 1 57.85 -17.42 26.79
CA MET A 1 56.96 -16.58 27.62
C MET A 1 55.85 -16.05 26.73
N VAL A 2 54.64 -16.59 26.85
CA VAL A 2 53.47 -16.25 26.03
C VAL A 2 52.66 -15.20 26.77
N ALA A 3 52.47 -14.03 26.17
CA ALA A 3 51.56 -12.98 26.65
C ALA A 3 51.26 -12.03 25.49
N LYS A 4 50.07 -11.46 25.29
CA LYS A 4 48.67 -11.75 25.65
C LYS A 4 47.88 -10.85 24.69
N LYS A 5 46.90 -11.39 23.94
CA LYS A 5 46.04 -10.59 23.04
C LYS A 5 45.22 -9.59 23.88
N THR A 6 45.29 -8.31 23.54
CA THR A 6 44.30 -7.30 23.97
C THR A 6 44.00 -6.38 22.80
N ILE A 7 42.83 -6.58 22.19
CA ILE A 7 42.23 -5.68 21.20
C ILE A 7 41.59 -4.54 21.99
N ILE A 8 42.10 -3.32 21.84
CA ILE A 8 41.50 -2.11 22.41
C ILE A 8 40.72 -1.42 21.29
N ILE A 9 39.40 -1.38 21.45
CA ILE A 9 38.46 -0.69 20.58
C ILE A 9 38.62 0.81 20.84
N PHE A 10 39.29 1.55 19.94
CA PHE A 10 39.33 3.01 20.01
C PHE A 10 38.19 3.60 19.17
N SER A 11 37.10 3.86 19.87
CA SER A 11 35.98 4.72 19.49
C SER A 11 36.42 6.18 19.36
N LEU A 12 37.12 6.52 18.28
CA LEU A 12 37.46 7.91 17.96
C LEU A 12 37.78 8.04 16.46
N VAL A 13 36.74 8.01 15.63
CA VAL A 13 36.83 8.38 14.21
C VAL A 13 37.06 9.89 14.13
N SER A 14 38.33 10.28 14.18
CA SER A 14 38.82 11.61 13.87
C SER A 14 38.93 11.76 12.35
N LEU A 15 37.91 12.41 11.78
CA LEU A 15 38.04 13.61 10.94
C LEU A 15 39.36 13.77 10.12
N LEU A 16 39.28 13.52 8.80
CA LEU A 16 39.89 14.26 7.68
C LEU A 16 39.62 13.40 6.42
N VAL A 17 38.95 13.86 5.36
CA VAL A 17 39.48 14.82 4.40
C VAL A 17 38.35 15.67 3.83
N VAL A 18 38.50 16.97 4.09
CA VAL A 18 37.85 18.09 3.43
C VAL A 18 38.38 18.19 2.00
N THR A 19 37.58 17.73 1.04
CA THR A 19 37.36 18.45 -0.22
C THR A 19 35.87 18.29 -0.52
N GLY A 20 35.16 19.40 -0.72
CA GLY A 20 33.70 19.54 -0.62
C GLY A 20 32.83 18.74 -1.61
N THR A 21 33.35 17.68 -2.21
CA THR A 21 32.62 16.77 -3.12
C THR A 21 32.66 15.30 -2.65
N GLY A 22 33.56 14.92 -1.74
CA GLY A 22 33.78 13.50 -1.38
C GLY A 22 32.81 12.91 -0.35
N ILE A 23 32.24 13.72 0.55
CA ILE A 23 31.35 13.21 1.62
C ILE A 23 29.94 12.94 1.09
N GLY A 24 29.46 13.74 0.12
CA GLY A 24 28.17 13.51 -0.53
C GLY A 24 28.11 12.23 -1.36
N ILE A 25 29.27 11.75 -1.84
CA ILE A 25 29.40 10.51 -2.61
C ILE A 25 29.41 9.30 -1.66
N TYR A 26 30.04 9.39 -0.47
CA TYR A 26 30.06 8.25 0.46
C TYR A 26 28.71 7.99 1.15
N PHE A 27 27.93 9.04 1.43
CA PHE A 27 26.55 8.88 1.90
C PHE A 27 25.57 8.60 0.74
N GLY A 28 25.78 9.17 -0.45
CA GLY A 28 24.88 9.02 -1.60
C GLY A 28 25.00 7.71 -2.39
N LEU A 29 26.12 6.99 -2.29
CA LEU A 29 26.33 5.71 -3.01
C LEU A 29 25.93 4.46 -2.22
N PHE A 30 25.53 4.60 -0.95
CA PHE A 30 25.10 3.48 -0.10
C PHE A 30 23.76 3.71 0.60
N TYR A 31 22.90 4.60 0.08
CA TYR A 31 21.47 4.44 0.33
C TYR A 31 20.97 3.29 -0.53
N GLU A 32 21.23 2.07 -0.04
CA GLU A 32 20.41 0.94 -0.41
C GLU A 32 19.00 1.30 0.02
N ASN A 33 18.17 1.68 -0.97
CA ASN A 33 16.75 1.89 -0.80
C ASN A 33 16.15 0.52 -0.45
N ASN A 34 16.27 0.15 0.82
CA ASN A 34 15.45 -0.86 1.44
C ASN A 34 14.05 -0.27 1.48
N GLY A 35 13.36 -0.28 0.33
CA GLY A 35 12.02 0.23 0.19
C GLY A 35 11.19 -0.30 1.35
N SER A 36 10.74 0.60 2.21
CA SER A 36 9.93 0.21 3.35
C SER A 36 8.69 -0.48 2.80
N ASP A 37 8.22 -1.58 3.40
CA ASP A 37 6.96 -2.24 2.99
C ASP A 37 5.77 -1.24 2.92
N THR A 38 5.92 -0.13 3.62
CA THR A 38 5.07 1.06 3.61
C THR A 38 4.92 1.73 2.24
N ASP A 39 5.95 1.69 1.38
CA ASP A 39 5.98 2.35 0.07
C ASP A 39 5.45 1.43 -1.05
N LYS A 40 5.13 0.18 -0.72
CA LYS A 40 4.60 -0.79 -1.68
C LYS A 40 3.18 -0.42 -2.10
N VAL A 41 2.97 -0.26 -3.40
CA VAL A 41 1.64 -0.12 -4.00
C VAL A 41 0.87 -1.43 -3.81
N ILE A 42 -0.30 -1.35 -3.17
CA ILE A 42 -1.18 -2.51 -2.91
C ILE A 42 -2.51 -2.42 -3.65
N LEU A 43 -2.87 -1.23 -4.13
CA LEU A 43 -4.11 -0.99 -4.86
C LEU A 43 -3.86 0.05 -5.95
N SER A 44 -4.30 -0.26 -7.16
CA SER A 44 -4.29 0.66 -8.30
C SER A 44 -5.71 0.86 -8.80
N LEU A 45 -6.14 2.11 -8.89
CA LEU A 45 -7.39 2.52 -9.53
C LEU A 45 -7.07 3.06 -10.91
N ILE A 46 -7.84 2.64 -11.90
CA ILE A 46 -7.61 2.99 -13.31
C ILE A 46 -8.94 3.42 -13.92
N SER A 47 -8.96 4.59 -14.55
CA SER A 47 -10.10 5.13 -15.31
C SER A 47 -9.58 5.86 -16.55
N GLY A 48 -9.72 5.24 -17.72
CA GLY A 48 -9.08 5.73 -18.94
C GLY A 48 -7.57 5.88 -18.77
N ASP A 49 -7.05 7.09 -18.96
CA ASP A 49 -5.63 7.43 -18.80
C ASP A 49 -5.24 7.79 -17.35
N ILE A 50 -6.21 7.88 -16.43
CA ILE A 50 -5.97 8.23 -15.03
C ILE A 50 -5.68 6.96 -14.25
N THR A 51 -4.50 6.90 -13.63
CA THR A 51 -4.12 5.84 -12.69
C THR A 51 -3.76 6.45 -11.34
N LYS A 52 -4.40 5.96 -10.27
CA LYS A 52 -4.11 6.31 -8.88
C LYS A 52 -3.64 5.07 -8.12
N ASN A 53 -2.45 5.16 -7.54
CA ASN A 53 -1.88 4.10 -6.72
C ASN A 53 -2.01 4.44 -5.24
N TYR A 54 -2.28 3.42 -4.43
CA TYR A 54 -2.33 3.52 -2.98
C TYR A 54 -1.38 2.50 -2.34
N THR A 55 -0.67 2.97 -1.33
CA THR A 55 0.00 2.15 -0.33
C THR A 55 -0.98 1.78 0.80
N MET A 56 -0.56 0.88 1.69
CA MET A 56 -1.34 0.58 2.89
C MET A 56 -1.47 1.79 3.82
N VAL A 57 -0.46 2.66 3.87
CA VAL A 57 -0.52 3.87 4.71
C VAL A 57 -1.55 4.85 4.16
N ASP A 58 -1.59 5.04 2.84
CA ASP A 58 -2.58 5.92 2.20
C ASP A 58 -4.00 5.46 2.51
N LEU A 59 -4.28 4.15 2.36
CA LEU A 59 -5.62 3.61 2.64
C LEU A 59 -6.04 3.74 4.10
N LYS A 60 -5.09 3.61 5.04
CA LYS A 60 -5.36 3.76 6.48
C LYS A 60 -5.57 5.22 6.90
N ALA A 61 -5.06 6.18 6.13
CA ALA A 61 -5.26 7.60 6.37
C ALA A 61 -6.65 8.10 5.94
N LEU A 62 -7.33 7.37 5.03
CA LEU A 62 -8.68 7.71 4.58
C LEU A 62 -9.74 7.48 5.67
N SER A 63 -10.82 8.24 5.60
CA SER A 63 -11.96 8.05 6.50
C SER A 63 -12.59 6.67 6.29
N SER A 64 -12.68 5.91 7.38
CA SER A 64 -13.25 4.57 7.38
C SER A 64 -14.68 4.56 7.90
N VAL A 65 -15.51 3.69 7.34
CA VAL A 65 -16.83 3.32 7.85
C VAL A 65 -16.80 1.89 8.38
N SER A 66 -17.71 1.57 9.30
CA SER A 66 -17.91 0.21 9.82
C SER A 66 -19.34 -0.25 9.59
N GLY A 67 -19.53 -1.53 9.26
CA GLY A 67 -20.85 -2.11 9.05
C GLY A 67 -20.85 -3.63 9.17
N LEU A 68 -22.00 -4.22 9.48
CA LEU A 68 -22.18 -5.66 9.45
C LEU A 68 -22.24 -6.12 7.99
N GLY A 69 -21.40 -7.08 7.63
CA GLY A 69 -21.31 -7.63 6.28
C GLY A 69 -21.15 -9.14 6.30
N GLY A 70 -21.36 -9.76 5.15
CA GLY A 70 -21.19 -11.18 4.91
C GLY A 70 -21.60 -11.49 3.48
N TYR A 71 -21.27 -12.68 2.98
CA TYR A 71 -21.67 -13.10 1.65
C TYR A 71 -22.31 -14.49 1.67
N LYS A 72 -23.27 -14.70 0.77
CA LYS A 72 -23.95 -15.98 0.60
C LYS A 72 -23.36 -16.71 -0.61
N LYS A 73 -22.91 -17.95 -0.39
CA LYS A 73 -22.48 -18.83 -1.48
C LYS A 73 -23.68 -19.28 -2.31
N THR A 74 -23.42 -19.76 -3.53
CA THR A 74 -24.44 -20.39 -4.39
C THR A 74 -25.12 -21.58 -3.72
N THR A 75 -24.44 -22.27 -2.80
CA THR A 75 -24.98 -23.35 -1.97
C THR A 75 -25.96 -22.87 -0.88
N GLY A 76 -26.18 -21.56 -0.73
CA GLY A 76 -27.04 -20.97 0.29
C GLY A 76 -26.35 -20.71 1.64
N THR A 77 -25.12 -21.19 1.83
CA THR A 77 -24.34 -20.97 3.05
C THR A 77 -23.91 -19.51 3.18
N ILE A 78 -24.22 -18.88 4.32
CA ILE A 78 -23.73 -17.53 4.67
C ILE A 78 -22.34 -17.67 5.30
N VAL A 79 -21.38 -16.88 4.84
CA VAL A 79 -19.99 -16.90 5.28
C VAL A 79 -19.53 -15.49 5.62
N GLY A 80 -18.71 -15.38 6.66
CA GLY A 80 -18.07 -14.13 7.04
C GLY A 80 -19.05 -13.10 7.60
N LEU A 81 -20.10 -13.52 8.32
CA LEU A 81 -20.99 -12.56 8.99
C LEU A 81 -20.24 -11.90 10.15
N SER A 82 -19.76 -10.68 9.93
CA SER A 82 -18.96 -9.93 10.90
C SER A 82 -19.04 -8.42 10.65
N THR A 83 -18.57 -7.63 11.61
CA THR A 83 -18.40 -6.19 11.42
C THR A 83 -17.11 -5.93 10.64
N TYR A 84 -17.25 -5.36 9.45
CA TYR A 84 -16.14 -4.95 8.60
C TYR A 84 -15.90 -3.45 8.74
N LYS A 85 -14.64 -3.05 8.67
CA LYS A 85 -14.20 -1.65 8.65
C LYS A 85 -13.39 -1.40 7.39
N GLY A 86 -13.69 -0.32 6.67
CA GLY A 86 -13.00 0.00 5.43
C GLY A 86 -13.34 1.38 4.89
N VAL A 87 -12.74 1.73 3.76
CA VAL A 87 -13.00 2.96 3.03
C VAL A 87 -14.19 2.72 2.09
N THR A 88 -15.07 3.71 1.93
CA THR A 88 -16.18 3.58 0.96
C THR A 88 -15.62 3.53 -0.46
N ILE A 89 -16.20 2.67 -1.31
CA ILE A 89 -15.76 2.52 -2.70
C ILE A 89 -15.81 3.87 -3.45
N PHE A 90 -16.87 4.65 -3.24
CA PHE A 90 -16.99 5.99 -3.85
C PHE A 90 -15.88 6.96 -3.45
N THR A 91 -15.37 6.90 -2.22
CA THR A 91 -14.23 7.73 -1.82
C THR A 91 -13.01 7.44 -2.69
N LEU A 92 -12.74 6.16 -2.96
CA LEU A 92 -11.63 5.76 -3.82
C LEU A 92 -11.88 6.14 -5.28
N LEU A 93 -13.09 5.86 -5.80
CA LEU A 93 -13.40 6.12 -7.22
C LEU A 93 -13.36 7.61 -7.57
N ASN A 94 -13.67 8.51 -6.64
CA ASN A 94 -13.60 9.95 -6.87
C ASN A 94 -12.19 10.42 -7.25
N ASP A 95 -11.13 9.76 -6.78
CA ASP A 95 -9.73 10.11 -7.13
C ASP A 95 -9.38 9.81 -8.59
N VAL A 96 -10.22 9.04 -9.30
CA VAL A 96 -10.05 8.73 -10.73
C VAL A 96 -11.23 9.22 -11.59
N GLY A 97 -11.95 10.25 -11.10
CA GLY A 97 -13.05 10.88 -11.83
C GLY A 97 -14.45 10.32 -11.52
N GLY A 98 -14.57 9.43 -10.54
CA GLY A 98 -15.84 8.88 -10.07
C GLY A 98 -16.39 7.75 -10.94
N MET A 99 -17.68 7.46 -10.77
CA MET A 99 -18.39 6.40 -11.49
C MET A 99 -19.76 6.91 -11.95
N LEU A 100 -20.07 6.73 -13.23
CA LEU A 100 -21.37 7.09 -13.80
C LEU A 100 -22.37 5.92 -13.66
N PRO A 101 -23.69 6.17 -13.70
CA PRO A 101 -24.70 5.10 -13.67
C PRO A 101 -24.57 4.06 -14.79
N SER A 102 -23.99 4.43 -15.92
CA SER A 102 -23.71 3.54 -17.06
C SER A 102 -22.37 2.81 -16.96
N SER A 103 -21.57 3.10 -15.94
CA SER A 103 -20.24 2.49 -15.74
C SER A 103 -20.33 1.13 -15.06
N GLU A 104 -19.29 0.32 -15.29
CA GLU A 104 -19.07 -0.96 -14.62
C GLU A 104 -17.75 -0.89 -13.84
N LEU A 105 -17.76 -1.35 -12.59
CA LEU A 105 -16.55 -1.46 -11.78
C LEU A 105 -15.96 -2.87 -11.94
N LYS A 106 -14.74 -2.96 -12.45
CA LYS A 106 -13.99 -4.23 -12.56
C LYS A 106 -12.93 -4.30 -11.48
N ILE A 107 -13.01 -5.34 -10.65
CA ILE A 107 -12.04 -5.61 -9.59
C ILE A 107 -11.23 -6.83 -9.99
N ARG A 108 -9.91 -6.65 -10.07
CA ARG A 108 -8.95 -7.72 -10.33
C ARG A 108 -8.08 -7.93 -9.10
N ALA A 109 -8.14 -9.13 -8.52
CA ALA A 109 -7.29 -9.52 -7.42
C ALA A 109 -5.90 -9.98 -7.90
N THR A 110 -4.94 -10.04 -6.98
CA THR A 110 -3.55 -10.44 -7.26
C THR A 110 -3.42 -11.89 -7.70
N ASP A 111 -4.37 -12.75 -7.35
CA ASP A 111 -4.50 -14.13 -7.81
C ASP A 111 -5.09 -14.25 -9.22
N GLY A 112 -5.43 -13.13 -9.86
CA GLY A 112 -6.00 -13.07 -11.20
C GLY A 112 -7.53 -13.21 -11.24
N TYR A 113 -8.20 -13.37 -10.09
CA TYR A 113 -9.65 -13.39 -10.05
C TYR A 113 -10.24 -12.04 -10.44
N LEU A 114 -11.26 -12.04 -11.29
CA LEU A 114 -11.89 -10.83 -11.81
C LEU A 114 -13.39 -10.87 -11.54
N VAL A 115 -13.89 -9.79 -10.93
CA VAL A 115 -15.33 -9.58 -10.70
C VAL A 115 -15.73 -8.24 -11.29
N SER A 116 -16.92 -8.20 -11.88
CA SER A 116 -17.49 -6.95 -12.37
C SER A 116 -18.79 -6.64 -11.63
N TYR A 117 -18.95 -5.38 -11.25
CA TYR A 117 -20.11 -4.87 -10.53
C TYR A 117 -20.75 -3.73 -11.33
N SER A 118 -22.06 -3.79 -11.51
CA SER A 118 -22.82 -2.66 -12.05
C SER A 118 -22.90 -1.52 -11.03
N TYR A 119 -23.18 -0.31 -11.51
CA TYR A 119 -23.45 0.83 -10.63
C TYR A 119 -24.54 0.53 -9.59
N SER A 120 -25.64 -0.10 -10.01
CA SER A 120 -26.77 -0.45 -9.14
C SER A 120 -26.35 -1.37 -7.99
N MET A 121 -25.47 -2.35 -8.24
CA MET A 121 -24.90 -3.21 -7.20
C MET A 121 -24.08 -2.44 -6.18
N ILE A 122 -23.27 -1.47 -6.63
CA ILE A 122 -22.42 -0.67 -5.77
C ILE A 122 -23.23 0.29 -4.88
N VAL A 123 -24.33 0.85 -5.39
CA VAL A 123 -25.24 1.71 -4.60
C VAL A 123 -26.27 0.92 -3.77
N GLY A 124 -26.27 -0.42 -3.86
CA GLY A 124 -27.21 -1.27 -3.11
C GLY A 124 -28.64 -1.30 -3.67
N GLN A 125 -28.80 -0.99 -4.95
CA GLN A 125 -30.05 -1.14 -5.70
C GLN A 125 -30.01 -2.48 -6.46
N VAL A 126 -30.26 -3.58 -5.75
CA VAL A 126 -30.25 -4.95 -6.29
C VAL A 126 -31.59 -5.64 -6.12
#